data_AF-A0A8R1ZA41-F1
#
_entry.id   AF-A0A8R1ZA41-F1
#
_cell.length_a   1.000
_cell.length_b   1.000
_cell.length_c   1.000
_cell.angle_alpha   90.00
_cell.angle_beta   90.00
_cell.angle_gamma   90.00
#
_symmetry.space_group_name_H-M   'P 1'
#
loop_
_entity.id
_entity.type
_entity.pdbx_description
1 polymer ?
#
loop_
_entity_poly.entity_id
_entity_poly.type
_entity_poly.pdbx_seq_one_letter_code
_entity_poly.pdbx_strand_id
1 'polypeptide(L)'
;MRAELETQLNLISKGEADYLAVKNHALEQFRRKFVFFVQNVTRVDSLFGVSFTTLTEAGKPFSRCGKCRRFMKLVESRPARLYCSNCHDAYPVPSGRDGSLKTLGDKQCPLDGFDLLYWQGIGGKLARSYAICPFCASNPPFEGMKNGDGCDHCSHPGCPQSYISSGLCGCTAPGCEGVLCLDPQSTGKWRFACNRCPAVITAYEGAKKMKLKESECEECGAREVAVTLKDESKFAGCLFCAPEAKDQVNLNHAHLTAEQQQRQASGLRGRGRGRGGRGRGGGRGRGGGRGRGGDRGRGR
;
A
#
# COMPACT_ATOMS: atom_id res chain seq x y z
N MET A 1 21.72 -5.17 35.66
CA MET A 1 22.60 -6.16 35.00
C MET A 1 24.10 -5.87 35.12
N ARG A 2 24.74 -4.90 34.43
CA ARG A 2 26.22 -4.74 34.55
C ARG A 2 26.66 -4.45 36.00
N ALA A 3 26.16 -3.35 36.58
CA ALA A 3 26.43 -2.98 37.97
C ALA A 3 25.96 -4.05 39.00
N GLU A 4 24.95 -4.83 38.64
CA GLU A 4 24.36 -5.89 39.46
C GLU A 4 25.25 -7.15 39.48
N LEU A 5 25.81 -7.52 38.33
CA LEU A 5 26.85 -8.56 38.23
C LEU A 5 28.14 -8.13 38.94
N GLU A 6 28.55 -6.86 38.80
CA GLU A 6 29.69 -6.29 39.53
C GLU A 6 29.45 -6.36 41.06
N THR A 7 28.22 -6.13 41.52
CA THR A 7 27.84 -6.33 42.93
C THR A 7 27.90 -7.81 43.35
N GLN A 8 27.39 -8.74 42.53
CA GLN A 8 27.45 -10.18 42.81
C GLN A 8 28.89 -10.71 42.85
N LEU A 9 29.79 -10.20 41.99
CA LEU A 9 31.22 -10.52 42.02
C LEU A 9 31.89 -10.00 43.30
N ASN A 10 31.49 -8.84 43.81
CA ASN A 10 31.97 -8.33 45.10
C ASN A 10 31.48 -9.17 46.30
N LEU A 11 30.30 -9.81 46.21
CA LEU A 11 29.84 -10.75 47.26
C LEU A 11 30.64 -12.06 47.22
N ILE A 12 30.97 -12.57 46.03
CA ILE A 12 31.87 -13.73 45.88
C ILE A 12 33.26 -13.42 46.49
N SER A 13 33.83 -12.25 46.22
CA SER A 13 35.16 -11.89 46.73
C SER A 13 35.24 -11.77 48.26
N LYS A 14 34.10 -11.57 48.93
CA LYS A 14 33.96 -11.59 50.40
C LYS A 14 33.63 -12.97 50.98
N GLY A 15 33.35 -13.97 50.14
CA GLY A 15 32.83 -15.28 50.57
C GLY A 15 31.34 -15.28 50.93
N GLU A 16 30.61 -14.20 50.63
CA GLU A 16 29.18 -14.02 50.96
C GLU A 16 28.24 -14.63 49.89
N ALA A 17 28.77 -15.09 48.76
CA ALA A 17 27.99 -15.71 47.68
C ALA A 17 28.77 -16.86 47.00
N ASP A 18 28.05 -17.95 46.66
CA ASP A 18 28.62 -19.06 45.89
C ASP A 18 28.85 -18.70 44.42
N TYR A 19 30.06 -18.98 43.93
CA TYR A 19 30.46 -18.79 42.55
C TYR A 19 29.59 -19.58 41.56
N LEU A 20 29.26 -20.84 41.84
CA LEU A 20 28.50 -21.68 40.90
C LEU A 20 27.06 -21.18 40.75
N ALA A 21 26.42 -20.79 41.85
CA ALA A 21 25.09 -20.17 41.87
C ALA A 21 25.05 -18.87 41.07
N VAL A 22 25.99 -17.93 41.32
CA VAL A 22 26.07 -16.66 40.58
C VAL A 22 26.36 -16.89 39.09
N LYS A 23 27.29 -17.79 38.75
CA LYS A 23 27.60 -18.14 37.36
C LYS A 23 26.37 -18.69 36.63
N ASN A 24 25.66 -19.63 37.24
CA ASN A 24 24.48 -20.25 36.64
C ASN A 24 23.33 -19.23 36.51
N HIS A 25 23.13 -18.35 37.49
CA HIS A 25 22.17 -17.26 37.41
C HIS A 25 22.49 -16.28 36.27
N ALA A 26 23.76 -15.87 36.14
CA ALA A 26 24.21 -14.99 35.06
C ALA A 26 23.98 -15.62 33.68
N LEU A 27 24.36 -16.90 33.50
CA LEU A 27 24.14 -17.64 32.26
C LEU A 27 22.65 -17.74 31.89
N GLU A 28 21.77 -18.00 32.87
CA GLU A 28 20.32 -18.04 32.62
C GLU A 28 19.76 -16.65 32.26
N GLN A 29 20.24 -15.56 32.88
CA GLN A 29 19.87 -14.20 32.46
C GLN A 29 20.31 -13.91 31.02
N PHE A 30 21.55 -14.26 30.64
CA PHE A 30 22.02 -14.09 29.27
C PHE A 30 21.24 -14.95 28.28
N ARG A 31 20.93 -16.21 28.62
CA ARG A 31 20.10 -17.11 27.78
C ARG A 31 18.70 -16.54 27.54
N ARG A 32 18.02 -16.06 28.59
CA ARG A 32 16.70 -15.43 28.48
C ARG A 32 16.73 -14.20 27.57
N LYS A 33 17.74 -13.33 27.73
CA LYS A 33 17.93 -12.16 26.87
C LYS A 33 18.22 -12.54 25.42
N PHE A 34 19.08 -13.53 25.18
CA PHE A 34 19.37 -14.04 23.85
C PHE A 34 18.10 -14.55 23.16
N VAL A 35 17.30 -15.39 23.82
CA VAL A 35 16.02 -15.88 23.28
C VAL A 35 15.07 -14.71 22.97
N PHE A 36 14.92 -13.76 23.90
CA PHE A 36 14.09 -12.58 23.70
C PHE A 36 14.52 -11.73 22.48
N PHE A 37 15.83 -11.48 22.33
CA PHE A 37 16.36 -10.71 21.20
C PHE A 37 16.22 -11.46 19.88
N VAL A 38 16.47 -12.78 19.83
CA VAL A 38 16.26 -13.60 18.63
C VAL A 38 14.79 -13.59 18.20
N GLN A 39 13.86 -13.74 19.15
CA GLN A 39 12.42 -13.68 18.88
C GLN A 39 11.93 -12.29 18.42
N ASN A 40 12.62 -11.21 18.82
CA ASN A 40 12.26 -9.83 18.48
C ASN A 40 13.25 -9.18 17.49
N VAL A 41 14.12 -9.94 16.82
CA VAL A 41 15.21 -9.39 16.01
C VAL A 41 14.71 -8.46 14.90
N THR A 42 13.57 -8.77 14.29
CA THR A 42 12.91 -7.94 13.28
C THR A 42 12.50 -6.55 13.78
N ARG A 43 12.17 -6.41 15.08
CA ARG A 43 11.91 -5.10 15.71
C ARG A 43 13.21 -4.34 15.93
N VAL A 44 14.27 -5.03 16.33
CA VAL A 44 15.61 -4.44 16.49
C VAL A 44 16.13 -3.95 15.13
N ASP A 45 16.08 -4.78 14.09
CA ASP A 45 16.46 -4.41 12.72
C ASP A 45 15.64 -3.23 12.18
N SER A 46 14.33 -3.18 12.48
CA SER A 46 13.46 -2.06 12.11
C SER A 46 13.96 -0.75 12.70
N LEU A 47 14.35 -0.75 13.98
CA LEU A 47 14.88 0.41 14.71
C LEU A 47 16.30 0.78 14.26
N PHE A 48 17.23 -0.18 14.21
CA PHE A 48 18.62 0.05 13.77
C PHE A 48 18.70 0.49 12.31
N GLY A 49 17.80 0.01 11.45
CA GLY A 49 17.67 0.50 10.09
C GLY A 49 17.35 2.00 10.01
N VAL A 50 16.67 2.60 11.01
CA VAL A 50 16.46 4.07 11.05
C VAL A 50 17.76 4.82 11.29
N SER A 51 18.66 4.25 12.11
CA SER A 51 19.87 4.94 12.60
C SER A 51 21.13 4.75 11.75
N PHE A 52 21.24 3.65 10.97
CA PHE A 52 22.51 3.23 10.34
C PHE A 52 22.52 3.22 8.80
N THR A 53 21.88 4.19 8.16
CA THR A 53 22.04 4.39 6.71
C THR A 53 22.05 5.88 6.34
N THR A 54 22.70 6.18 5.21
CA THR A 54 22.81 7.50 4.53
C THR A 54 21.47 8.05 4.00
N LEU A 55 20.37 7.77 4.69
CA LEU A 55 18.99 8.14 4.32
C LEU A 55 18.67 9.62 4.53
N THR A 56 19.46 10.33 5.33
CA THR A 56 19.39 11.80 5.43
C THR A 56 19.60 12.46 4.06
N GLU A 57 20.32 11.82 3.14
CA GLU A 57 20.51 12.28 1.77
C GLU A 57 19.67 11.46 0.77
N ALA A 58 19.66 10.13 0.87
CA ALA A 58 18.98 9.24 -0.07
C ALA A 58 17.43 9.25 0.03
N GLY A 59 16.78 10.13 -0.72
CA GLY A 59 15.35 10.05 -1.02
C GLY A 59 14.74 11.35 -1.54
N LYS A 60 13.85 11.24 -2.53
CA LYS A 60 13.05 12.39 -3.00
C LYS A 60 12.01 12.76 -1.93
N PRO A 61 11.75 14.07 -1.69
CA PRO A 61 10.60 14.52 -0.92
C PRO A 61 9.31 13.88 -1.47
N PHE A 62 8.46 13.35 -0.57
CA PHE A 62 7.26 12.60 -0.98
C PHE A 62 5.97 13.16 -0.36
N SER A 63 5.90 13.31 0.97
CA SER A 63 4.69 13.76 1.69
C SER A 63 5.08 14.51 2.97
N ARG A 64 4.26 15.45 3.46
CA ARG A 64 4.55 16.22 4.68
C ARG A 64 4.24 15.42 5.95
N CYS A 65 5.13 15.50 6.93
CA CYS A 65 4.93 14.99 8.28
C CYS A 65 3.95 15.88 9.03
N GLY A 66 2.91 15.33 9.67
CA GLY A 66 1.96 16.13 10.45
C GLY A 66 2.59 16.82 11.67
N LYS A 67 3.57 16.17 12.32
CA LYS A 67 4.26 16.70 13.51
C LYS A 67 5.03 18.01 13.23
N CYS A 68 5.77 18.09 12.13
CA CYS A 68 6.67 19.21 11.84
C CYS A 68 6.41 19.94 10.50
N ARG A 69 5.42 19.48 9.73
CA ARG A 69 5.00 19.99 8.39
C ARG A 69 6.07 19.95 7.29
N ARG A 70 7.30 19.51 7.59
CA ARG A 70 8.37 19.29 6.60
C ARG A 70 8.11 18.01 5.79
N PHE A 71 8.62 17.98 4.56
CA PHE A 71 8.58 16.79 3.72
C PHE A 71 9.38 15.64 4.32
N MET A 72 8.75 14.47 4.36
CA MET A 72 9.35 13.16 4.56
C MET A 72 9.84 12.61 3.23
N LYS A 73 10.91 11.81 3.29
CA LYS A 73 11.48 11.11 2.15
C LYS A 73 10.89 9.70 2.05
N LEU A 74 10.52 9.25 0.85
CA LEU A 74 10.18 7.86 0.62
C LEU A 74 11.47 7.04 0.49
N VAL A 75 11.60 6.03 1.35
CA VAL A 75 12.71 5.08 1.38
C VAL A 75 12.19 3.74 0.87
N GLU A 76 12.55 3.39 -0.37
CA GLU A 76 12.05 2.18 -1.06
C GLU A 76 12.87 0.91 -0.75
N SER A 77 14.04 1.05 -0.12
CA SER A 77 14.81 -0.07 0.40
C SER A 77 13.99 -0.83 1.44
N ARG A 78 13.93 -2.16 1.35
CA ARG A 78 13.07 -2.97 2.24
C ARG A 78 13.53 -2.92 3.71
N PRO A 79 12.62 -2.76 4.69
CA PRO A 79 11.18 -2.48 4.54
C PRO A 79 10.92 -1.03 4.10
N ALA A 80 10.00 -0.84 3.15
CA ALA A 80 9.67 0.47 2.61
C ALA A 80 8.99 1.35 3.67
N ARG A 81 9.38 2.64 3.72
CA ARG A 81 8.98 3.56 4.79
C ARG A 81 9.11 5.03 4.38
N LEU A 82 8.33 5.89 5.02
CA LEU A 82 8.54 7.34 5.00
C LEU A 82 9.42 7.73 6.18
N TYR A 83 10.51 8.46 5.91
CA TYR A 83 11.42 8.95 6.94
C TYR A 83 11.34 10.48 7.06
N CYS A 84 11.16 10.97 8.29
CA CYS A 84 11.16 12.41 8.58
C CYS A 84 12.51 12.84 9.15
N SER A 85 13.36 13.49 8.34
CA SER A 85 14.70 13.95 8.78
C SER A 85 14.70 15.01 9.89
N ASN A 86 13.53 15.58 10.24
CA ASN A 86 13.41 16.55 11.34
C ASN A 86 12.98 15.87 12.65
N CYS A 87 12.00 14.96 12.58
CA CYS A 87 11.50 14.25 13.76
C CYS A 87 12.31 12.98 14.07
N HIS A 88 13.14 12.52 13.13
CA HIS A 88 13.85 11.24 13.14
C HIS A 88 12.93 9.99 13.22
N ASP A 89 11.63 10.18 12.98
CA ASP A 89 10.64 9.10 12.88
C ASP A 89 10.69 8.38 11.52
N ALA A 90 10.38 7.09 11.52
CA ALA A 90 10.11 6.30 10.32
C ALA A 90 8.72 5.64 10.39
N TYR A 91 7.93 5.79 9.32
CA TYR A 91 6.57 5.25 9.19
C TYR A 91 6.55 4.19 8.08
N PRO A 92 6.31 2.90 8.40
CA PRO A 92 6.22 1.84 7.39
C PRO A 92 5.12 2.14 6.35
N VAL A 93 5.39 1.81 5.08
CA VAL A 93 4.40 1.92 3.99
C VAL A 93 4.46 0.68 3.09
N PRO A 94 3.37 0.31 2.39
CA PRO A 94 3.38 -0.80 1.44
C PRO A 94 4.45 -0.61 0.34
N SER A 95 5.15 -1.70 -0.03
CA SER A 95 6.31 -1.62 -0.92
C SER A 95 5.89 -1.61 -2.40
N GLY A 96 6.56 -0.82 -3.24
CA GLY A 96 6.23 -0.67 -4.67
C GLY A 96 6.33 -1.94 -5.55
N ARG A 97 6.67 -3.12 -4.99
CA ARG A 97 6.51 -4.41 -5.68
C ARG A 97 5.08 -4.94 -5.61
N ASP A 98 4.34 -4.55 -4.58
CA ASP A 98 3.03 -5.10 -4.20
C ASP A 98 1.88 -4.21 -4.70
N GLY A 99 2.21 -3.10 -5.38
CA GLY A 99 1.30 -2.07 -5.87
C GLY A 99 2.04 -0.76 -6.18
N SER A 100 1.32 0.34 -6.36
CA SER A 100 1.87 1.68 -6.49
C SER A 100 1.44 2.58 -5.34
N LEU A 101 2.41 3.25 -4.71
CA LEU A 101 2.18 4.29 -3.70
C LEU A 101 2.32 5.67 -4.35
N LYS A 102 1.38 6.57 -4.07
CA LYS A 102 1.33 7.96 -4.56
C LYS A 102 0.91 8.90 -3.44
N THR A 103 1.04 10.21 -3.63
CA THR A 103 0.39 11.21 -2.78
C THR A 103 -1.10 11.32 -3.13
N LEU A 104 -1.94 11.62 -2.14
CA LEU A 104 -3.38 11.90 -2.34
C LEU A 104 -3.62 13.42 -2.52
N GLY A 105 -2.76 14.08 -3.30
CA GLY A 105 -2.72 15.54 -3.38
C GLY A 105 -2.40 16.18 -2.02
N ASP A 106 -3.01 17.32 -1.74
CA ASP A 106 -2.89 18.06 -0.46
C ASP A 106 -3.89 17.61 0.62
N LYS A 107 -4.51 16.43 0.51
CA LYS A 107 -5.42 15.94 1.56
C LYS A 107 -4.63 15.55 2.81
N GLN A 108 -5.07 16.05 3.96
CA GLN A 108 -4.45 15.77 5.26
C GLN A 108 -5.37 14.94 6.16
N CYS A 109 -4.78 14.17 7.06
CA CYS A 109 -5.49 13.47 8.12
C CYS A 109 -5.98 14.50 9.16
N PRO A 110 -7.27 14.51 9.53
CA PRO A 110 -7.81 15.46 10.51
C PRO A 110 -7.36 15.19 11.95
N LEU A 111 -6.83 13.99 12.24
CA LEU A 111 -6.38 13.59 13.58
C LEU A 111 -4.96 14.09 13.90
N ASP A 112 -4.06 14.06 12.91
CA ASP A 112 -2.61 14.17 13.11
C ASP A 112 -1.91 15.13 12.13
N GLY A 113 -2.63 15.66 11.13
CA GLY A 113 -2.10 16.61 10.14
C GLY A 113 -1.15 16.02 9.09
N PHE A 114 -0.93 14.71 9.05
CA PHE A 114 -0.09 14.09 8.01
C PHE A 114 -0.77 14.18 6.64
N ASP A 115 0.02 14.43 5.60
CA ASP A 115 -0.45 14.27 4.22
C ASP A 115 -0.83 12.80 3.98
N LEU A 116 -1.99 12.61 3.35
CA LEU A 116 -2.50 11.29 3.01
C LEU A 116 -1.82 10.77 1.74
N LEU A 117 -1.56 9.46 1.74
CA LEU A 117 -1.09 8.72 0.59
C LEU A 117 -2.27 8.02 -0.09
N TYR A 118 -2.04 7.61 -1.33
CA TYR A 118 -2.92 6.73 -2.09
C TYR A 118 -2.16 5.45 -2.43
N TRP A 119 -2.72 4.32 -2.06
CA TRP A 119 -2.22 3.00 -2.41
C TRP A 119 -3.15 2.32 -3.41
N GLN A 120 -2.56 1.64 -4.39
CA GLN A 120 -3.27 0.80 -5.35
C GLN A 120 -2.48 -0.49 -5.55
N GLY A 121 -3.07 -1.64 -5.27
CA GLY A 121 -2.39 -2.94 -5.40
C GLY A 121 -2.07 -3.35 -6.85
N ILE A 122 -1.53 -4.55 -7.01
CA ILE A 122 -1.39 -5.21 -8.32
C ILE A 122 -2.79 -5.55 -8.88
N GLY A 123 -3.04 -5.26 -10.16
CA GLY A 123 -4.32 -5.53 -10.83
C GLY A 123 -4.93 -4.36 -11.60
N GLY A 124 -4.32 -3.18 -11.55
CA GLY A 124 -4.77 -2.02 -12.33
C GLY A 124 -6.18 -1.57 -11.93
N LYS A 125 -7.13 -1.58 -12.88
CA LYS A 125 -8.53 -1.20 -12.63
C LYS A 125 -9.21 -2.05 -11.53
N LEU A 126 -8.76 -3.29 -11.35
CA LEU A 126 -9.38 -4.26 -10.43
C LEU A 126 -8.66 -4.35 -9.07
N ALA A 127 -7.50 -3.71 -8.93
CA ALA A 127 -6.72 -3.79 -7.70
C ALA A 127 -7.35 -2.99 -6.57
N ARG A 128 -7.52 -3.60 -5.38
CA ARG A 128 -7.92 -2.86 -4.18
C ARG A 128 -7.02 -1.63 -3.98
N SER A 129 -7.64 -0.51 -3.69
CA SER A 129 -7.01 0.80 -3.51
C SER A 129 -7.69 1.54 -2.37
N TYR A 130 -6.91 2.35 -1.65
CA TYR A 130 -7.37 3.08 -0.47
C TYR A 130 -6.40 4.23 -0.15
N ALA A 131 -6.89 5.20 0.63
CA ALA A 131 -6.04 6.22 1.23
C ALA A 131 -5.31 5.67 2.45
N ILE A 132 -4.09 6.16 2.74
CA ILE A 132 -3.30 5.77 3.92
C ILE A 132 -2.82 7.04 4.64
N CYS A 133 -3.07 7.16 5.94
CA CYS A 133 -2.31 8.07 6.80
C CYS A 133 -1.08 7.33 7.34
N PRO A 134 0.16 7.81 7.09
CA PRO A 134 1.38 7.14 7.59
C PRO A 134 1.41 6.97 9.11
N PHE A 135 0.87 7.95 9.84
CA PHE A 135 0.84 7.92 11.31
C PHE A 135 -0.20 6.91 11.82
N CYS A 136 -1.45 6.99 11.37
CA CYS A 136 -2.51 6.06 11.79
C CYS A 136 -2.23 4.60 11.37
N ALA A 137 -1.61 4.36 10.21
CA ALA A 137 -1.24 3.00 9.80
C ALA A 137 -0.12 2.41 10.68
N SER A 138 0.70 3.25 11.31
CA SER A 138 1.76 2.85 12.25
C SER A 138 1.29 2.83 13.71
N ASN A 139 0.27 3.63 14.03
CA ASN A 139 -0.30 3.83 15.36
C ASN A 139 -1.84 3.86 15.24
N PRO A 140 -2.51 2.70 15.12
CA PRO A 140 -3.95 2.63 14.89
C PRO A 140 -4.76 3.30 16.02
N PRO A 141 -5.56 4.36 15.74
CA PRO A 141 -6.21 5.14 16.79
C PRO A 141 -7.58 4.60 17.24
N PHE A 142 -8.09 3.52 16.62
CA PHE A 142 -9.43 2.97 16.90
C PHE A 142 -9.37 1.45 17.06
N GLU A 143 -10.22 0.89 17.94
CA GLU A 143 -10.18 -0.52 18.38
C GLU A 143 -10.41 -1.57 17.27
N GLY A 144 -10.89 -1.15 16.09
CA GLY A 144 -11.03 -2.02 14.90
C GLY A 144 -9.85 -1.99 13.92
N MET A 145 -8.89 -1.07 14.08
CA MET A 145 -7.78 -0.86 13.13
C MET A 145 -6.52 -1.64 13.55
N LYS A 146 -5.81 -2.18 12.56
CA LYS A 146 -4.54 -2.92 12.69
C LYS A 146 -3.38 -2.14 12.07
N ASN A 147 -2.16 -2.52 12.46
CA ASN A 147 -0.95 -1.96 11.85
C ASN A 147 -0.93 -2.26 10.34
N GLY A 148 -0.78 -1.21 9.54
CA GLY A 148 -0.83 -1.25 8.08
C GLY A 148 -2.20 -0.98 7.46
N ASP A 149 -3.27 -0.82 8.25
CA ASP A 149 -4.61 -0.53 7.71
C ASP A 149 -4.70 0.86 7.07
N GLY A 150 -5.57 0.94 6.06
CA GLY A 150 -5.89 2.18 5.37
C GLY A 150 -6.87 3.07 6.15
N CYS A 151 -7.07 4.29 5.64
CA CYS A 151 -8.14 5.17 6.11
C CYS A 151 -9.53 4.54 5.90
N ASP A 152 -9.67 3.55 5.01
CA ASP A 152 -10.90 2.76 4.82
C ASP A 152 -11.26 1.84 6.00
N HIS A 153 -10.44 1.82 7.06
CA HIS A 153 -10.77 1.24 8.37
C HIS A 153 -10.93 2.30 9.48
N CYS A 154 -10.67 3.58 9.19
CA CYS A 154 -10.82 4.68 10.12
C CYS A 154 -12.30 4.94 10.42
N SER A 155 -12.64 5.04 11.71
CA SER A 155 -13.98 5.41 12.21
C SER A 155 -14.08 6.89 12.63
N HIS A 156 -13.14 7.75 12.24
CA HIS A 156 -13.22 9.18 12.53
C HIS A 156 -14.25 9.88 11.62
N PRO A 157 -15.34 10.46 12.17
CA PRO A 157 -16.41 11.03 11.35
C PRO A 157 -15.94 12.22 10.50
N GLY A 158 -15.01 13.03 11.01
CA GLY A 158 -14.41 14.15 10.27
C GLY A 158 -13.35 13.74 9.24
N CYS A 159 -13.05 12.44 9.06
CA CYS A 159 -12.09 11.98 8.05
C CYS A 159 -12.81 11.66 6.74
N PRO A 160 -12.62 12.42 5.64
CA PRO A 160 -13.31 12.19 4.37
C PRO A 160 -12.95 10.85 3.70
N GLN A 161 -11.99 10.11 4.27
CA GLN A 161 -11.48 8.83 3.78
C GLN A 161 -11.82 7.67 4.73
N SER A 162 -12.53 7.94 5.84
CA SER A 162 -13.12 6.95 6.74
C SER A 162 -14.13 6.07 6.01
N TYR A 163 -14.39 4.86 6.50
CA TYR A 163 -15.55 4.08 6.02
C TYR A 163 -16.88 4.76 6.37
N ILE A 164 -16.92 5.61 7.41
CA ILE A 164 -18.12 6.39 7.77
C ILE A 164 -18.44 7.43 6.69
N SER A 165 -17.44 8.15 6.18
CA SER A 165 -17.64 9.16 5.13
C SER A 165 -17.69 8.57 3.71
N SER A 166 -16.93 7.51 3.45
CA SER A 166 -16.72 6.96 2.10
C SER A 166 -17.40 5.60 1.86
N GLY A 167 -17.97 4.96 2.88
CA GLY A 167 -18.68 3.69 2.76
C GLY A 167 -20.05 3.84 2.12
N LEU A 168 -20.35 2.98 1.16
CA LEU A 168 -21.63 2.87 0.43
C LEU A 168 -22.60 1.91 1.13
N CYS A 169 -22.15 0.67 1.34
CA CYS A 169 -22.93 -0.43 1.89
C CYS A 169 -21.99 -1.56 2.36
N GLY A 170 -22.57 -2.59 2.99
CA GLY A 170 -21.86 -3.85 3.26
C GLY A 170 -21.32 -4.51 1.99
N CYS A 171 -20.28 -5.31 2.12
CA CYS A 171 -19.65 -6.00 1.00
C CYS A 171 -20.57 -7.10 0.44
N THR A 172 -20.74 -7.12 -0.88
CA THR A 172 -21.55 -8.11 -1.60
C THR A 172 -20.84 -9.45 -1.82
N ALA A 173 -19.56 -9.58 -1.43
CA ALA A 173 -18.83 -10.83 -1.51
C ALA A 173 -19.29 -11.82 -0.41
N PRO A 174 -19.60 -13.09 -0.75
CA PRO A 174 -20.01 -14.11 0.22
C PRO A 174 -19.04 -14.22 1.41
N GLY A 175 -19.58 -14.18 2.63
CA GLY A 175 -18.78 -14.28 3.86
C GLY A 175 -17.91 -13.06 4.19
N CYS A 176 -18.11 -11.90 3.53
CA CYS A 176 -17.35 -10.70 3.81
C CYS A 176 -18.13 -9.64 4.59
N GLU A 177 -17.78 -9.44 5.86
CA GLU A 177 -18.28 -8.36 6.74
C GLU A 177 -17.60 -6.99 6.46
N GLY A 178 -17.11 -6.75 5.25
CA GLY A 178 -16.46 -5.50 4.88
C GLY A 178 -17.46 -4.42 4.47
N VAL A 179 -16.96 -3.20 4.25
CA VAL A 179 -17.72 -2.08 3.68
C VAL A 179 -17.12 -1.70 2.33
N LEU A 180 -17.96 -1.51 1.32
CA LEU A 180 -17.56 -1.00 0.01
C LEU A 180 -17.33 0.51 0.10
N CYS A 181 -16.07 0.94 0.05
CA CYS A 181 -15.67 2.34 0.22
C CYS A 181 -15.30 2.99 -1.13
N LEU A 182 -15.75 4.22 -1.35
CA LEU A 182 -15.51 5.01 -2.57
C LEU A 182 -14.02 5.33 -2.73
N ASP A 183 -13.42 4.90 -3.84
CA ASP A 183 -12.01 5.17 -4.15
C ASP A 183 -11.79 6.67 -4.46
N PRO A 184 -10.92 7.35 -3.71
CA PRO A 184 -10.77 8.80 -3.77
C PRO A 184 -10.00 9.33 -5.00
N GLN A 185 -9.37 8.46 -5.81
CA GLN A 185 -8.73 8.83 -7.08
C GLN A 185 -9.47 8.26 -8.30
N SER A 186 -10.68 7.71 -8.12
CA SER A 186 -11.44 7.05 -9.18
C SER A 186 -12.25 7.98 -10.11
N THR A 187 -11.94 9.27 -10.14
CA THR A 187 -12.70 10.27 -10.94
C THR A 187 -12.78 9.87 -12.42
N GLY A 188 -14.01 9.83 -12.95
CA GLY A 188 -14.29 9.41 -14.34
C GLY A 188 -14.30 7.90 -14.58
N LYS A 189 -13.90 7.08 -13.59
CA LYS A 189 -14.01 5.61 -13.58
C LYS A 189 -14.36 5.15 -12.16
N TRP A 190 -15.49 5.68 -11.66
CA TRP A 190 -15.83 5.59 -10.25
C TRP A 190 -15.95 4.14 -9.80
N ARG A 191 -15.46 3.89 -8.58
CA ARG A 191 -15.36 2.54 -8.05
C ARG A 191 -15.41 2.54 -6.54
N PHE A 192 -15.91 1.43 -6.01
CA PHE A 192 -15.91 1.15 -4.59
C PHE A 192 -15.07 -0.11 -4.37
N ALA A 193 -14.15 -0.06 -3.41
CA ALA A 193 -13.32 -1.19 -3.02
C ALA A 193 -13.72 -1.63 -1.61
N CYS A 194 -13.79 -2.93 -1.38
CA CYS A 194 -14.01 -3.44 -0.03
C CYS A 194 -12.77 -3.16 0.84
N ASN A 195 -12.99 -2.74 2.08
CA ASN A 195 -11.90 -2.57 3.04
C ASN A 195 -11.32 -3.92 3.51
N ARG A 196 -12.14 -4.97 3.68
CA ARG A 196 -11.68 -6.28 4.19
C ARG A 196 -11.23 -7.28 3.10
N CYS A 197 -11.80 -7.25 1.90
CA CYS A 197 -11.53 -8.26 0.86
C CYS A 197 -11.15 -7.62 -0.50
N PRO A 198 -10.75 -8.42 -1.51
CA PRO A 198 -10.37 -7.89 -2.83
C PRO A 198 -11.52 -7.33 -3.66
N ALA A 199 -12.78 -7.46 -3.23
CA ALA A 199 -13.95 -7.07 -4.03
C ALA A 199 -13.90 -5.60 -4.47
N VAL A 200 -14.15 -5.36 -5.75
CA VAL A 200 -14.24 -4.04 -6.36
C VAL A 200 -15.48 -4.01 -7.23
N ILE A 201 -16.28 -2.95 -7.11
CA ILE A 201 -17.37 -2.63 -8.04
C ILE A 201 -17.04 -1.32 -8.76
N THR A 202 -17.50 -1.15 -10.00
CA THR A 202 -17.35 0.09 -10.76
C THR A 202 -18.72 0.63 -11.15
N ALA A 203 -18.90 1.95 -11.11
CA ALA A 203 -20.16 2.62 -11.38
C ALA A 203 -19.97 3.88 -12.23
N TYR A 204 -20.95 4.24 -13.06
CA TYR A 204 -21.01 5.50 -13.84
C TYR A 204 -19.69 5.85 -14.57
N GLU A 205 -19.19 4.94 -15.42
CA GLU A 205 -17.96 5.18 -16.18
C GLU A 205 -18.10 6.43 -17.07
N GLY A 206 -17.20 7.40 -16.86
CA GLY A 206 -17.21 8.69 -17.53
C GLY A 206 -17.91 9.84 -16.80
N ALA A 207 -18.59 9.62 -15.67
CA ALA A 207 -19.23 10.72 -14.93
C ALA A 207 -18.22 11.73 -14.38
N LYS A 208 -18.53 13.04 -14.49
CA LYS A 208 -17.68 14.16 -14.06
C LYS A 208 -17.45 14.17 -12.55
N LYS A 209 -18.50 13.92 -11.75
CA LYS A 209 -18.47 13.96 -10.27
C LYS A 209 -19.37 12.88 -9.69
N MET A 210 -18.96 12.28 -8.57
CA MET A 210 -19.76 11.40 -7.73
C MET A 210 -19.51 11.76 -6.26
N LYS A 211 -20.56 11.73 -5.44
CA LYS A 211 -20.51 11.85 -3.97
C LYS A 211 -21.51 10.88 -3.36
N LEU A 212 -21.21 10.41 -2.15
CA LEU A 212 -22.21 9.76 -1.29
C LEU A 212 -23.03 10.83 -0.56
N LYS A 213 -24.32 10.56 -0.36
CA LYS A 213 -25.21 11.34 0.51
C LYS A 213 -25.25 10.74 1.92
N GLU A 214 -25.93 11.43 2.83
CA GLU A 214 -26.28 10.90 4.16
C GLU A 214 -27.59 10.10 4.15
N SER A 215 -28.41 10.23 3.09
CA SER A 215 -29.60 9.39 2.88
C SER A 215 -29.24 7.96 2.47
N GLU A 216 -30.04 7.02 2.96
CA GLU A 216 -29.97 5.58 2.68
C GLU A 216 -31.21 5.12 1.91
N CYS A 217 -31.06 4.04 1.14
CA CYS A 217 -32.13 3.44 0.36
C CYS A 217 -33.00 2.51 1.22
N GLU A 218 -34.30 2.77 1.27
CA GLU A 218 -35.27 2.02 2.08
C GLU A 218 -35.33 0.51 1.75
N GLU A 219 -35.03 0.12 0.51
CA GLU A 219 -35.09 -1.29 0.08
C GLU A 219 -33.86 -2.12 0.45
N CYS A 220 -32.66 -1.52 0.49
CA CYS A 220 -31.40 -2.28 0.59
C CYS A 220 -30.38 -1.72 1.59
N GLY A 221 -30.68 -0.60 2.26
CA GLY A 221 -29.79 0.04 3.23
C GLY A 221 -28.49 0.62 2.65
N ALA A 222 -28.33 0.64 1.32
CA ALA A 222 -27.19 1.29 0.69
C ALA A 222 -27.36 2.81 0.66
N ARG A 223 -26.28 3.55 0.95
CA ARG A 223 -26.28 5.01 0.84
C ARG A 223 -26.50 5.48 -0.58
N GLU A 224 -27.27 6.54 -0.72
CA GLU A 224 -27.52 7.16 -2.01
C GLU A 224 -26.27 7.86 -2.56
N VAL A 225 -26.16 7.90 -3.89
CA VAL A 225 -25.16 8.72 -4.58
C VAL A 225 -25.79 9.97 -5.19
N ALA A 226 -24.98 11.01 -5.33
CA ALA A 226 -25.22 12.15 -6.21
C ALA A 226 -24.17 12.14 -7.31
N VAL A 227 -24.59 11.99 -8.56
CA VAL A 227 -23.74 11.85 -9.75
C VAL A 227 -23.99 13.00 -10.71
N THR A 228 -22.93 13.55 -11.29
CA THR A 228 -22.99 14.51 -12.41
C THR A 228 -22.38 13.87 -13.64
N LEU A 229 -23.20 13.66 -14.67
CA LEU A 229 -22.81 13.04 -15.94
C LEU A 229 -22.00 14.02 -16.81
N LYS A 230 -21.51 13.56 -17.97
CA LYS A 230 -20.78 14.41 -18.92
C LYS A 230 -21.64 15.55 -19.45
N ASP A 231 -22.88 15.23 -19.75
CA ASP A 231 -23.89 16.13 -20.36
C ASP A 231 -24.58 17.02 -19.32
N GLU A 232 -23.96 17.16 -18.14
CA GLU A 232 -24.37 18.00 -17.00
C GLU A 232 -25.64 17.56 -16.27
N SER A 233 -26.39 16.62 -16.86
CA SER A 233 -27.44 15.83 -16.23
C SER A 233 -26.99 15.29 -14.86
N LYS A 234 -27.87 15.42 -13.87
CA LYS A 234 -27.64 14.99 -12.49
C LYS A 234 -28.53 13.80 -12.17
N PHE A 235 -27.93 12.76 -11.59
CA PHE A 235 -28.65 11.62 -11.02
C PHE A 235 -28.48 11.66 -9.49
N ALA A 236 -29.52 11.27 -8.76
CA ALA A 236 -29.51 11.22 -7.31
C ALA A 236 -30.40 10.05 -6.83
N GLY A 237 -29.80 9.03 -6.21
CA GLY A 237 -30.53 7.84 -5.77
C GLY A 237 -29.62 6.66 -5.41
N CYS A 238 -30.23 5.50 -5.18
CA CYS A 238 -29.52 4.25 -4.88
C CYS A 238 -28.79 3.68 -6.11
N LEU A 239 -27.58 3.14 -5.93
CA LEU A 239 -26.83 2.46 -6.99
C LEU A 239 -27.43 1.12 -7.45
N PHE A 240 -28.22 0.45 -6.60
CA PHE A 240 -28.68 -0.91 -6.86
C PHE A 240 -30.17 -0.98 -7.22
N CYS A 241 -31.00 -0.20 -6.52
CA CYS A 241 -32.46 -0.23 -6.68
C CYS A 241 -32.98 0.67 -7.81
N ALA A 242 -32.36 1.85 -8.01
CA ALA A 242 -32.84 2.81 -8.99
C ALA A 242 -32.76 2.22 -10.43
N PRO A 243 -33.85 2.20 -11.21
CA PRO A 243 -33.84 1.65 -12.57
C PRO A 243 -32.77 2.27 -13.47
N GLU A 244 -32.58 3.58 -13.34
CA GLU A 244 -31.62 4.42 -14.07
C GLU A 244 -30.15 4.10 -13.75
N ALA A 245 -29.88 3.44 -12.61
CA ALA A 245 -28.54 3.07 -12.16
C ALA A 245 -28.09 1.67 -12.62
N LYS A 246 -29.04 0.78 -12.97
CA LYS A 246 -28.75 -0.65 -13.23
C LYS A 246 -27.71 -0.86 -14.32
N ASP A 247 -27.85 -0.19 -15.46
CA ASP A 247 -26.91 -0.28 -16.58
C ASP A 247 -25.59 0.48 -16.34
N GLN A 248 -25.53 1.29 -15.27
CA GLN A 248 -24.36 2.08 -14.91
C GLN A 248 -23.46 1.39 -13.88
N VAL A 249 -23.88 0.26 -13.30
CA VAL A 249 -23.12 -0.47 -12.27
C VAL A 249 -22.63 -1.81 -12.80
N ASN A 250 -21.34 -2.10 -12.60
CA ASN A 250 -20.72 -3.37 -12.98
C ASN A 250 -20.21 -4.10 -11.72
N LEU A 251 -20.82 -5.28 -11.49
CA LEU A 251 -20.57 -6.15 -10.34
C LEU A 251 -19.67 -7.35 -10.67
N ASN A 252 -19.13 -7.46 -11.89
CA ASN A 252 -18.35 -8.63 -12.36
C ASN A 252 -17.11 -8.95 -11.49
N HIS A 253 -16.67 -7.97 -10.69
CA HIS A 253 -15.48 -8.08 -9.83
C HIS A 253 -15.82 -8.05 -8.32
N ALA A 254 -17.11 -8.09 -7.97
CA ALA A 254 -17.59 -8.17 -6.58
C ALA A 254 -17.27 -9.52 -5.91
N HIS A 255 -17.20 -10.61 -6.68
CA HIS A 255 -17.06 -11.98 -6.17
C HIS A 255 -15.71 -12.64 -6.47
N LEU A 256 -14.75 -11.90 -7.06
CA LEU A 256 -13.45 -12.47 -7.43
C LEU A 256 -12.52 -12.59 -6.22
N THR A 257 -11.90 -13.76 -6.06
CA THR A 257 -10.83 -13.96 -5.07
C THR A 257 -9.54 -13.24 -5.48
N ALA A 258 -8.64 -13.00 -4.52
CA ALA A 258 -7.35 -12.34 -4.78
C ALA A 258 -6.56 -13.05 -5.90
N GLU A 259 -6.52 -14.38 -5.87
CA GLU A 259 -5.88 -15.18 -6.90
C GLU A 259 -6.53 -15.04 -8.28
N GLN A 260 -7.87 -15.01 -8.35
CA GLN A 260 -8.58 -14.84 -9.61
C GLN A 260 -8.32 -13.46 -10.21
N GLN A 261 -8.29 -12.40 -9.39
CA GLN A 261 -7.90 -11.06 -9.84
C GLN A 261 -6.45 -11.02 -10.34
N GLN A 262 -5.51 -11.65 -9.63
CA GLN A 262 -4.09 -11.70 -10.02
C GLN A 262 -3.86 -12.53 -11.31
N ARG A 263 -4.66 -13.59 -11.53
CA ARG A 263 -4.67 -14.38 -12.78
C ARG A 263 -5.27 -13.59 -13.95
N GLN A 264 -6.38 -12.87 -13.76
CA GLN A 264 -6.96 -12.00 -14.79
C GLN A 264 -6.02 -10.83 -15.16
N ALA A 265 -5.36 -10.22 -14.17
CA ALA A 265 -4.38 -9.16 -14.39
C ALA A 265 -3.10 -9.62 -15.09
N SER A 266 -2.64 -10.85 -14.84
CA SER A 266 -1.46 -11.41 -15.51
C SER A 266 -1.77 -11.94 -16.92
N GLY A 267 -3.00 -12.40 -17.19
CA GLY A 267 -3.45 -12.78 -18.54
C GLY A 267 -3.37 -11.65 -19.57
N LEU A 268 -3.45 -10.40 -19.14
CA LEU A 268 -3.31 -9.20 -19.99
C LEU A 268 -1.85 -8.84 -20.34
N ARG A 269 -0.85 -9.50 -19.74
CA ARG A 269 0.58 -9.31 -20.06
C ARG A 269 1.19 -10.46 -20.89
N GLY A 270 0.36 -11.41 -21.36
CA GLY A 270 0.80 -12.73 -21.84
C GLY A 270 0.36 -13.16 -23.25
N ARG A 271 0.07 -12.24 -24.19
CA ARG A 271 -0.17 -12.59 -25.61
C ARG A 271 0.54 -11.64 -26.57
N GLY A 272 1.78 -11.96 -26.97
CA GLY A 272 2.48 -11.08 -27.92
C GLY A 272 3.97 -11.32 -28.22
N ARG A 273 4.47 -12.57 -28.27
CA ARG A 273 5.63 -12.96 -29.11
C ARG A 273 5.88 -14.46 -29.07
N GLY A 274 5.25 -15.19 -29.98
CA GLY A 274 5.64 -16.57 -30.27
C GLY A 274 7.02 -16.58 -30.93
N ARG A 275 8.02 -17.16 -30.26
CA ARG A 275 9.31 -17.57 -30.83
C ARG A 275 9.65 -18.94 -30.27
N GLY A 276 9.81 -19.93 -31.15
CA GLY A 276 10.17 -21.30 -30.78
C GLY A 276 9.21 -22.36 -31.32
N GLY A 277 9.13 -22.51 -32.65
CA GLY A 277 8.23 -23.52 -33.21
C GLY A 277 8.13 -23.57 -34.73
N ARG A 278 9.23 -23.94 -35.42
CA ARG A 278 9.26 -24.81 -36.63
C ARG A 278 10.66 -24.87 -37.23
N GLY A 279 11.22 -26.08 -37.31
CA GLY A 279 12.38 -26.37 -38.15
C GLY A 279 11.97 -26.71 -39.59
N ARG A 280 12.92 -26.48 -40.51
CA ARG A 280 13.04 -26.79 -41.96
C ARG A 280 13.88 -25.62 -42.52
N GLY A 281 15.05 -25.78 -43.13
CA GLY A 281 15.58 -26.91 -43.87
C GLY A 281 15.62 -26.54 -45.36
N GLY A 282 16.82 -26.49 -45.97
CA GLY A 282 17.03 -26.11 -47.38
C GLY A 282 17.89 -24.84 -47.56
N GLY A 283 18.91 -24.92 -48.42
CA GLY A 283 19.88 -23.84 -48.67
C GLY A 283 19.90 -23.33 -50.12
N ARG A 284 21.12 -23.05 -50.65
CA ARG A 284 21.47 -22.29 -51.88
C ARG A 284 21.45 -20.75 -51.65
N GLY A 285 22.37 -19.93 -52.15
CA GLY A 285 23.63 -20.18 -52.89
C GLY A 285 23.84 -19.21 -54.08
N ARG A 286 25.01 -18.55 -54.18
CA ARG A 286 25.42 -17.53 -55.20
C ARG A 286 24.65 -16.19 -55.09
N GLY A 287 25.12 -14.99 -55.46
CA GLY A 287 26.38 -14.41 -55.99
C GLY A 287 26.17 -12.87 -56.16
N GLY A 288 27.07 -11.98 -56.62
CA GLY A 288 28.50 -12.06 -56.98
C GLY A 288 28.97 -10.81 -57.78
N GLY A 289 30.14 -10.22 -57.48
CA GLY A 289 30.72 -9.00 -58.13
C GLY A 289 30.96 -7.86 -57.11
N ARG A 290 32.16 -7.27 -56.90
CA ARG A 290 33.21 -6.66 -57.77
C ARG A 290 32.81 -5.32 -58.42
N GLY A 291 33.41 -4.23 -57.92
CA GLY A 291 33.52 -2.91 -58.55
C GLY A 291 34.76 -2.17 -58.01
N ARG A 292 35.53 -1.50 -58.87
CA ARG A 292 36.80 -0.78 -58.58
C ARG A 292 36.66 0.72 -58.93
N GLY A 293 37.55 1.55 -58.37
CA GLY A 293 37.77 2.98 -58.71
C GLY A 293 37.71 3.82 -57.44
N GLY A 294 38.78 4.48 -56.98
CA GLY A 294 39.33 5.74 -57.54
C GLY A 294 38.79 6.89 -56.67
N ASP A 295 39.55 7.86 -56.15
CA ASP A 295 40.81 8.45 -56.61
C ASP A 295 41.68 8.99 -55.42
N ARG A 296 42.83 9.60 -55.70
CA ARG A 296 43.81 10.10 -54.71
C ARG A 296 43.94 11.64 -54.70
N GLY A 297 43.77 12.23 -53.52
CA GLY A 297 44.75 13.19 -52.96
C GLY A 297 44.75 14.65 -53.41
N ARG A 298 44.85 15.54 -52.40
CA ARG A 298 45.63 16.80 -52.29
C ARG A 298 45.25 17.43 -50.94
N GLY A 299 46.12 18.04 -50.15
CA GLY A 299 47.56 18.23 -50.31
C GLY A 299 48.00 19.69 -50.18
N ARG A 300 47.99 20.23 -48.95
CA ARG A 300 49.03 21.12 -48.39
C ARG A 300 48.78 21.33 -46.90
#